data_AF-A0A1F7F3X6-F1
#
_entry.id   AF-A0A1F7F3X6-F1
#
_cell.length_a   1.000
_cell.length_b   1.000
_cell.length_c   1.000
_cell.angle_alpha   90.00
_cell.angle_beta   90.00
_cell.angle_gamma   90.00
#
_symmetry.space_group_name_H-M   'P 1'
#
loop_
_entity.id
_entity.type
_entity.pdbx_description
1 polymer ?
#
loop_
_entity_poly.entity_id
_entity_poly.type
_entity_poly.pdbx_seq_one_letter_code
_entity_poly.pdbx_strand_id
1 'polypeptide(L)'
;MAAFAAALADHATRVSLFHAPLSYHEWTQTSIVQWPFSHMVRGVLNQFDLPDVYTLLAKKQLRIVHPWNARMEPWQKNLCFKHARKLGIHMFLSQK
;
A
#
# COMPACT_ATOMS: atom_id res chain seq x y z
N MET A 1 2.74 4.27 6.92
CA MET A 1 3.37 5.54 7.36
C MET A 1 4.14 6.24 6.23
N ALA A 2 5.12 5.59 5.58
CA ALA A 2 5.88 6.23 4.48
C ALA A 2 5.02 6.78 3.32
N ALA A 3 3.93 6.10 2.96
CA ALA A 3 3.00 6.59 1.94
C ALA A 3 2.36 7.95 2.30
N PHE A 4 1.98 8.15 3.57
CA PHE A 4 1.39 9.41 4.02
C PHE A 4 2.41 10.53 4.10
N ALA A 5 3.62 10.24 4.60
CA ALA A 5 4.72 11.20 4.57
C ALA A 5 5.02 11.65 3.13
N ALA A 6 5.07 10.71 2.19
CA ALA A 6 5.28 11.01 0.78
C ALA A 6 4.12 11.81 0.15
N ALA A 7 2.88 11.61 0.60
CA ALA A 7 1.73 12.37 0.12
C ALA A 7 1.85 13.84 0.51
N LEU A 8 2.28 14.11 1.75
CA LEU A 8 2.45 15.45 2.31
C LEU A 8 3.75 16.15 1.87
N ALA A 9 4.77 15.41 1.46
CA ALA A 9 6.06 15.98 1.07
C ALA A 9 6.04 16.50 -0.38
N ASP A 10 5.74 17.78 -0.59
CA ASP A 10 5.61 18.38 -1.93
C ASP A 10 6.90 18.32 -2.78
N HIS A 11 8.07 18.34 -2.13
CA HIS A 11 9.37 18.26 -2.81
C HIS A 11 9.70 16.84 -3.33
N ALA A 12 9.01 15.80 -2.86
CA ALA A 12 9.28 14.44 -3.28
C ALA A 12 8.73 14.18 -4.69
N THR A 13 9.60 13.86 -5.64
CA THR A 13 9.26 13.58 -7.05
C THR A 13 9.28 12.09 -7.40
N ARG A 14 9.95 11.27 -6.57
CA ARG A 14 10.04 9.81 -6.70
C ARG A 14 9.86 9.16 -5.35
N VAL A 15 8.97 8.17 -5.27
CA VAL A 15 8.65 7.46 -4.03
C VAL A 15 8.83 5.97 -4.22
N SER A 16 9.59 5.32 -3.34
CA SER A 16 9.69 3.87 -3.27
C SER A 16 9.20 3.38 -1.92
N LEU A 17 8.18 2.53 -1.91
CA LEU A 17 7.57 1.96 -0.72
C LEU A 17 7.93 0.47 -0.64
N PHE A 18 8.76 0.10 0.32
CA PHE A 18 9.14 -1.29 0.53
C PHE A 18 8.15 -1.99 1.45
N HIS A 19 7.78 -3.22 1.10
CA HIS A 19 6.93 -4.09 1.91
C HIS A 19 5.54 -3.51 2.19
N ALA A 20 5.11 -2.50 1.45
CA ALA A 20 3.89 -1.79 1.79
C ALA A 20 2.65 -2.71 1.63
N PRO A 21 1.69 -2.62 2.57
CA PRO A 21 0.39 -3.27 2.40
C PRO A 21 -0.37 -2.66 1.22
N LEU A 22 -1.20 -3.45 0.55
CA LEU A 22 -1.96 -2.96 -0.61
C LEU A 22 -3.25 -2.23 -0.20
N SER A 23 -3.86 -2.62 0.92
CA SER A 23 -5.10 -2.04 1.45
C SER A 23 -5.19 -2.26 2.96
N TYR A 24 -5.68 -1.27 3.70
CA TYR A 24 -6.05 -1.40 5.10
C TYR A 24 -7.42 -2.05 5.25
N HIS A 25 -8.35 -1.89 4.30
CA HIS A 25 -9.63 -2.58 4.35
C HIS A 25 -9.44 -4.11 4.41
N GLU A 26 -8.42 -4.64 3.75
CA GLU A 26 -8.09 -6.08 3.81
C GLU A 26 -7.70 -6.55 5.21
N TRP A 27 -7.17 -5.66 6.04
CA TRP A 27 -6.85 -5.98 7.42
C TRP A 27 -8.11 -6.16 8.27
N THR A 28 -9.22 -5.52 7.90
CA THR A 28 -10.50 -5.74 8.60
C THR A 28 -11.16 -7.05 8.19
N GLN A 29 -10.71 -7.67 7.09
CA GLN A 29 -11.25 -8.91 6.55
C GLN A 29 -10.41 -10.15 6.91
N THR A 30 -9.28 -9.97 7.61
CA THR A 30 -8.48 -11.09 8.12
C THR A 30 -8.78 -11.36 9.59
N SER A 31 -8.80 -12.64 9.96
CA SER A 31 -9.06 -13.07 11.34
C SER A 31 -7.96 -12.63 12.31
N ILE A 32 -6.73 -12.55 11.83
CA ILE A 32 -5.56 -12.11 12.60
C ILE A 32 -4.76 -11.15 11.73
N VAL A 33 -4.58 -9.92 12.20
CA VAL A 33 -3.72 -8.92 11.60
C VAL A 33 -2.37 -8.97 12.32
N GLN A 34 -1.30 -9.32 11.60
CA GLN A 34 0.06 -9.38 12.18
C GLN A 34 0.79 -8.04 12.12
N TRP A 35 0.26 -7.07 11.38
CA TRP A 35 0.85 -5.75 11.25
C TRP A 35 0.89 -5.00 12.59
N PRO A 36 1.99 -4.30 12.92
CA PRO A 36 2.04 -3.50 14.14
C PRO A 36 0.99 -2.39 14.13
N PHE A 37 0.22 -2.25 15.20
CA PHE A 37 -0.83 -1.23 15.32
C PHE A 37 -0.33 0.21 15.13
N SER A 38 0.95 0.48 15.38
CA SER A 38 1.59 1.78 15.10
C SER A 38 1.53 2.20 13.62
N HIS A 39 1.26 1.26 12.71
CA HIS A 39 1.08 1.53 11.28
C HIS A 39 -0.35 1.97 10.90
N MET A 40 -1.32 1.93 11.83
CA MET A 40 -2.72 2.24 11.57
C MET A 40 -3.07 3.63 12.07
N VAL A 41 -3.64 4.44 11.18
CA VAL A 41 -4.25 5.73 11.56
C VAL A 41 -5.70 5.45 11.97
N ARG A 42 -6.09 5.83 13.19
CA ARG A 42 -7.44 5.57 13.72
C ARG A 42 -8.49 6.20 12.81
N GLY A 43 -9.49 5.41 12.43
CA GLY A 43 -10.63 5.88 11.63
C GLY A 43 -10.31 6.20 10.17
N VAL A 44 -9.11 5.87 9.67
CA VAL A 44 -8.69 6.22 8.30
C VAL A 44 -9.63 5.68 7.23
N LEU A 45 -10.15 4.47 7.41
CA LEU A 45 -11.08 3.81 6.48
C LEU A 45 -12.44 4.51 6.36
N ASN A 46 -12.78 5.42 7.27
CA ASN A 46 -13.98 6.26 7.11
C ASN A 46 -13.77 7.37 6.06
N GLN A 47 -12.52 7.64 5.67
CA GLN A 47 -12.15 8.71 4.75
C GLN A 47 -11.53 8.19 3.46
N PHE A 48 -10.60 7.24 3.54
CA PHE A 48 -9.90 6.66 2.39
C PHE A 48 -9.16 5.36 2.76
N ASP A 49 -8.67 4.65 1.75
CA ASP A 49 -7.77 3.51 1.90
C ASP A 49 -6.41 3.76 1.18
N LEU A 50 -5.45 2.85 1.34
CA LEU A 50 -4.13 2.92 0.72
C LEU A 50 -4.14 2.99 -0.82
N PRO A 51 -5.03 2.28 -1.56
CA PRO A 51 -5.13 2.44 -3.00
C PRO A 51 -5.38 3.89 -3.44
N ASP A 52 -6.15 4.65 -2.66
CA ASP A 52 -6.41 6.07 -2.92
C ASP A 52 -5.12 6.89 -2.77
N VAL A 53 -4.34 6.60 -1.73
CA VAL A 53 -3.04 7.24 -1.49
C VAL A 53 -2.03 6.87 -2.58
N TYR A 54 -2.03 5.62 -3.04
CA TYR A 54 -1.17 5.19 -4.15
C TYR A 54 -1.54 5.89 -5.46
N THR A 55 -2.83 6.10 -5.70
CA THR A 55 -3.31 6.89 -6.83
C THR A 55 -2.80 8.34 -6.75
N LEU A 56 -2.87 8.96 -5.58
CA LEU A 56 -2.29 10.30 -5.36
C LEU A 56 -0.77 10.32 -5.59
N LEU A 57 -0.06 9.28 -5.17
CA LEU A 57 1.39 9.14 -5.30
C LEU A 57 1.85 8.73 -6.71
N ALA A 58 0.94 8.32 -7.60
CA ALA A 58 1.24 7.99 -8.99
C ALA A 58 2.01 9.13 -9.70
N LYS A 59 1.62 10.38 -9.42
CA LYS A 59 2.30 11.59 -9.94
C LYS A 59 3.75 11.74 -9.47
N LYS A 60 4.15 11.04 -8.40
CA LYS A 60 5.48 11.04 -7.79
C LYS A 60 6.28 9.77 -8.12
N GLN A 61 6.12 9.24 -9.35
CA GLN A 61 6.82 8.04 -9.85
C GLN A 61 6.84 6.89 -8.83
N LEU A 62 5.67 6.59 -8.25
CA LEU A 62 5.54 5.59 -7.19
C LEU A 62 6.06 4.23 -7.65
N ARG A 63 6.83 3.59 -6.76
CA ARG A 63 7.22 2.19 -6.86
C ARG A 63 6.94 1.47 -5.55
N ILE A 64 6.09 0.46 -5.56
CA ILE A 64 5.86 -0.43 -4.43
C ILE A 64 6.75 -1.66 -4.64
N VAL A 65 7.70 -1.84 -3.74
CA VAL A 65 8.71 -2.90 -3.80
C VAL A 65 8.37 -4.01 -2.82
N HIS A 66 8.32 -5.24 -3.31
CA HIS A 66 8.04 -6.43 -2.49
C HIS A 66 6.82 -6.28 -1.55
N PRO A 67 5.64 -5.83 -2.01
CA PRO A 67 4.45 -5.66 -1.17
C PRO A 67 4.12 -6.90 -0.35
N TRP A 68 3.59 -6.67 0.84
CA TRP A 68 3.12 -7.70 1.76
C TRP A 68 1.60 -7.72 1.85
N ASN A 69 1.04 -8.87 2.20
CA ASN A 69 -0.40 -9.09 2.33
C ASN A 69 -0.90 -8.64 3.72
N ALA A 70 -2.21 -8.82 3.98
CA ALA A 70 -2.82 -8.49 5.26
C ALA A 70 -2.24 -9.25 6.48
N ARG A 71 -1.59 -10.40 6.22
CA ARG A 71 -0.92 -11.22 7.24
C ARG A 71 0.55 -10.86 7.42
N MET A 72 1.02 -9.76 6.81
CA MET A 72 2.42 -9.33 6.85
C MET A 72 3.37 -10.34 6.17
N GLU A 73 2.86 -11.06 5.17
CA GLU A 73 3.64 -12.04 4.39
C GLU A 73 3.89 -11.50 2.96
N PRO A 74 5.02 -11.86 2.33
CA PRO A 74 5.26 -11.51 0.93
C PRO A 74 4.18 -12.03 -0.01
N TRP A 75 3.72 -11.19 -0.92
CA TRP A 75 2.85 -11.66 -2.00
C TRP A 75 3.62 -12.54 -2.99
N GLN A 76 2.98 -13.64 -3.41
CA GLN A 76 3.43 -14.35 -4.63
C GLN A 76 3.21 -13.45 -5.85
N LYS A 77 4.21 -13.38 -6.74
CA LYS A 77 4.26 -12.43 -7.87
C LYS A 77 2.97 -12.39 -8.69
N ASN A 78 2.49 -13.53 -9.19
CA ASN A 78 1.33 -13.61 -10.08
C ASN A 78 0.02 -13.22 -9.37
N LEU A 79 -0.10 -13.57 -8.09
CA LEU A 79 -1.26 -13.23 -7.27
C LEU A 79 -1.26 -11.74 -6.92
N CYS A 80 -0.08 -11.18 -6.60
CA CYS A 80 0.10 -9.76 -6.31
C CYS A 80 -0.45 -8.87 -7.43
N PHE A 81 -0.08 -9.15 -8.68
CA PHE A 81 -0.50 -8.33 -9.82
C PHE A 81 -2.01 -8.41 -10.07
N LYS A 82 -2.58 -9.63 -10.04
CA LYS A 82 -4.03 -9.82 -10.20
C LYS A 82 -4.80 -9.08 -9.11
N HIS A 83 -4.31 -9.17 -7.89
CA HIS A 83 -4.94 -8.61 -6.72
C HIS A 83 -4.83 -7.08 -6.68
N ALA A 84 -3.65 -6.52 -6.93
CA ALA A 84 -3.45 -5.07 -7.05
C ALA A 84 -4.33 -4.46 -8.15
N ARG A 85 -4.52 -5.15 -9.28
CA ARG A 85 -5.43 -4.71 -10.33
C ARG A 85 -6.89 -4.69 -9.87
N LYS A 86 -7.31 -5.64 -9.03
CA LYS A 86 -8.65 -5.67 -8.43
C LYS A 86 -8.87 -4.47 -7.49
N LEU A 87 -7.82 -4.02 -6.81
CA LEU A 87 -7.82 -2.83 -5.95
C LEU A 87 -7.65 -1.50 -6.71
N GLY A 88 -7.61 -1.52 -8.05
CA GLY A 88 -7.38 -0.30 -8.85
C GLY A 88 -5.95 0.24 -8.81
N ILE A 89 -4.99 -0.51 -8.27
CA ILE A 89 -3.58 -0.11 -8.20
C ILE A 89 -2.94 -0.47 -9.55
N HIS A 90 -2.83 0.50 -10.44
CA HIS A 90 -2.24 0.32 -11.76
C HIS A 90 -0.76 0.72 -11.80
N MET A 91 0.11 -0.23 -12.14
CA MET A 91 1.44 0.03 -12.71
C MET A 91 2.57 0.53 -11.78
N PHE A 92 2.53 0.25 -10.48
CA PHE A 92 3.59 0.67 -9.52
C PHE A 92 4.40 -0.48 -8.89
N LEU A 93 4.12 -1.74 -9.22
CA LEU A 93 4.75 -2.88 -8.53
C LEU A 93 6.11 -3.25 -9.13
N SER A 94 7.15 -3.33 -8.28
CA SER A 94 8.51 -3.74 -8.65
C SER A 94 9.01 -4.81 -7.69
N GLN A 95 9.42 -5.97 -8.19
CA GLN A 95 9.87 -7.11 -7.38
C GLN A 95 11.27 -7.54 -7.87
N LYS A 96 12.25 -6.64 -7.78
CA LYS A 96 13.66 -6.90 -8.15
C LYS A 96 14.39 -7.56 -6.98
#